data_AF-T1A2X4-F1
#
_entry.id   AF-T1A2X4-F1
#
_cell.length_a   1.000
_cell.length_b   1.000
_cell.length_c   1.000
_cell.angle_alpha   90.00
_cell.angle_beta   90.00
_cell.angle_gamma   90.00
#
_symmetry.space_group_name_H-M   'P 1'
#
loop_
_entity.id
_entity.type
_entity.pdbx_description
1 polymer ?
#
loop_
_entity_poly.entity_id
_entity_poly.type
_entity_poly.pdbx_seq_one_letter_code
_entity_poly.pdbx_strand_id
1 'polypeptide(L)' 'MNEILARWRLDGSTALVTGASRGIGYACARELAALGARVLMVARDADALEAA' A
#
# COMPACT_ATOMS: atom_id res chain seq x y z
N MET A 1 -12.18 13.88 -17.15
CA MET A 1 -11.39 13.83 -15.90
C MET A 1 -11.85 12.72 -14.96
N ASN A 2 -13.15 12.55 -14.70
CA ASN A 2 -13.66 11.56 -13.73
C ASN A 2 -13.36 10.09 -14.07
N GLU A 3 -13.38 9.68 -15.34
CA GLU A 3 -13.12 8.28 -15.68
C GLU A 3 -11.69 7.81 -15.40
N ILE A 4 -10.71 8.70 -15.54
CA ILE A 4 -9.31 8.34 -15.26
C ILE A 4 -9.17 8.04 -13.76
N LEU A 5 -9.73 8.89 -12.89
CA LEU A 5 -9.69 8.69 -11.43
C LEU A 5 -10.41 7.42 -11.00
N ALA A 6 -11.53 7.06 -11.66
CA ALA A 6 -12.24 5.82 -11.39
C ALA A 6 -11.40 4.56 -11.67
N ARG A 7 -10.54 4.58 -12.70
CA ARG A 7 -9.67 3.44 -13.04
C ARG A 7 -8.60 3.14 -11.99
N TRP A 8 -8.24 4.12 -11.17
CA TRP A 8 -7.21 3.97 -10.15
C TRP A 8 -7.77 3.53 -8.80
N ARG A 9 -9.10 3.45 -8.64
CA ARG A 9 -9.71 2.92 -7.42
C ARG A 9 -9.46 1.42 -7.28
N LEU A 10 -9.05 1.01 -6.08
CA LEU A 10 -8.71 -0.36 -5.71
C LEU A 10 -9.62 -0.91 -4.60
N ASP A 11 -10.77 -0.27 -4.36
CA ASP A 11 -11.74 -0.72 -3.36
C ASP A 11 -12.13 -2.19 -3.55
N GLY A 12 -12.19 -2.92 -2.43
CA GLY A 12 -12.47 -4.35 -2.42
C GLY A 12 -11.27 -5.24 -2.81
N SER A 13 -10.17 -4.66 -3.28
CA SER A 13 -8.93 -5.41 -3.57
C SER A 13 -8.06 -5.57 -2.31
N THR A 14 -7.27 -6.64 -2.29
CA THR A 14 -6.22 -6.85 -1.26
C THR A 14 -4.85 -6.87 -1.92
N ALA A 15 -3.89 -6.13 -1.36
CA ALA A 15 -2.52 -6.05 -1.85
C ALA A 15 -1.52 -6.51 -0.78
N LEU A 16 -0.55 -7.35 -1.19
CA LEU A 16 0.59 -7.73 -0.36
C LEU A 16 1.82 -6.94 -0.83
N VAL A 17 2.44 -6.18 0.08
CA VAL A 17 3.65 -5.41 -0.22
C VAL A 17 4.81 -5.92 0.65
N THR A 18 5.85 -6.42 -0.01
CA THR A 18 7.10 -6.86 0.65
C THR A 18 8.11 -5.72 0.71
N GLY A 19 9.00 -5.73 1.72
CA GLY A 19 9.91 -4.62 1.95
C GLY A 19 9.18 -3.33 2.33
N ALA A 20 8.00 -3.43 2.92
CA ALA A 20 7.07 -2.31 3.12
C ALA A 20 7.42 -1.39 4.28
N SER A 21 8.47 -1.67 5.05
CA SER A 21 8.84 -0.89 6.24
C SER A 21 9.52 0.46 5.93
N ARG A 22 9.96 0.70 4.69
CA ARG A 22 10.61 1.97 4.28
C ARG A 22 10.67 2.15 2.76
N GLY A 23 11.08 3.33 2.33
CA GLY A 23 11.43 3.62 0.93
C GLY A 23 10.29 3.35 -0.05
N ILE A 24 10.60 2.72 -1.17
CA ILE A 24 9.64 2.46 -2.26
C ILE A 24 8.51 1.53 -1.79
N GLY A 25 8.83 0.46 -1.07
CA GLY A 25 7.81 -0.48 -0.57
C GLY A 25 6.77 0.22 0.29
N TYR A 26 7.22 1.07 1.22
CA TYR A 26 6.32 1.87 2.05
C TYR A 26 5.49 2.87 1.24
N ALA A 27 6.13 3.59 0.31
CA ALA A 27 5.43 4.54 -0.55
C ALA A 27 4.33 3.86 -1.39
N CYS A 28 4.62 2.68 -1.95
CA CYS A 28 3.64 1.87 -2.66
C CYS A 28 2.50 1.39 -1.75
N ALA A 29 2.82 0.87 -0.56
CA ALA A 29 1.80 0.44 0.41
C ALA A 29 0.83 1.57 0.77
N ARG A 30 1.37 2.76 1.03
CA ARG A 30 0.58 3.96 1.35
C ARG A 30 -0.32 4.38 0.19
N GLU A 31 0.21 4.40 -1.04
CA GLU A 31 -0.58 4.79 -2.21
C GLU A 31 -1.69 3.78 -2.53
N LEU A 32 -1.39 2.48 -2.48
CA LEU A 32 -2.38 1.42 -2.69
C LEU A 32 -3.52 1.51 -1.66
N ALA A 33 -3.19 1.82 -0.40
CA ALA A 33 -4.19 2.05 0.63
C ALA A 33 -5.02 3.31 0.36
N ALA A 34 -4.41 4.41 -0.07
CA ALA A 34 -5.10 5.65 -0.44
C ALA A 34 -6.05 5.46 -1.63
N LEU A 35 -5.74 4.53 -2.53
CA LEU A 35 -6.60 4.12 -3.64
C LEU A 35 -7.73 3.16 -3.22
N GLY A 36 -7.78 2.71 -1.96
CA GLY A 36 -8.87 1.92 -1.39
C GLY A 36 -8.58 0.43 -1.20
N ALA A 37 -7.36 -0.03 -1.48
CA ALA A 37 -6.99 -1.42 -1.24
C ALA A 37 -6.83 -1.72 0.26
N ARG A 38 -7.14 -2.96 0.66
CA ARG A 38 -6.67 -3.52 1.93
C ARG A 38 -5.22 -3.96 1.76
N VAL A 39 -4.28 -3.33 2.47
CA VAL A 39 -2.85 -3.60 2.30
C VAL A 39 -2.30 -4.45 3.45
N LEU A 40 -1.59 -5.53 3.11
CA LEU A 40 -0.76 -6.30 4.02
C LEU A 40 0.70 -5.91 3.79
N MET A 41 1.32 -5.34 4.80
CA MET A 41 2.72 -4.94 4.77
C MET A 41 3.60 -6.03 5.37
N VAL A 42 4.68 -6.39 4.69
CA VAL A 42 5.64 -7.42 5.14
C VAL A 42 7.06 -6.88 5.09
N ALA A 43 7.77 -7.01 6.20
CA ALA A 43 9.20 -6.74 6.31
C ALA A 43 9.83 -7.69 7.34
N ARG A 44 11.16 -7.78 7.34
CA ARG A 44 11.93 -8.63 8.26
C ARG A 44 12.12 -8.01 9.65
N ASP A 45 12.10 -6.68 9.70
CA ASP A 45 12.31 -5.89 10.91
C ASP A 45 10.94 -5.46 11.43
N ALA A 46 10.52 -6.01 12.57
CA ALA A 46 9.21 -5.77 13.15
C ALA A 46 9.07 -4.33 13.68
N ASP A 47 10.11 -3.80 14.34
CA ASP A 47 10.08 -2.45 14.91
C ASP A 47 9.99 -1.41 13.78
N ALA A 48 10.75 -1.61 12.71
CA ALA A 48 10.67 -0.74 11.53
C ALA A 48 9.33 -0.85 10.79
N LEU A 49 8.66 -2.01 10.86
CA LEU A 49 7.35 -2.21 10.23
C LEU A 49 6.23 -1.57 11.04
N GLU A 50 6.29 -1.64 12.37
CA GLU A 50 5.33 -1.01 13.27
C GLU A 50 5.42 0.52 13.23
N ALA A 51 6.63 1.06 13.01
CA ALA A 51 6.87 2.50 12.90
C ALA A 51 6.51 3.10 11.52
N ALA A 52 6.15 2.29 10.53
CA ALA A 52 5.87 2.70 9.16
C ALA A 52 4.37 2.99 8.97
#